data_AF-A0A7V5V6W7-F1
#
_entry.id   AF-A0A7V5V6W7-F1
#
_cell.length_a   1.000
_cell.length_b   1.000
_cell.length_c   1.000
_cell.angle_alpha   90.00
_cell.angle_beta   90.00
_cell.angle_gamma   90.00
#
_symmetry.space_group_name_H-M   'P 1'
#
loop_
_entity.id
_entity.type
_entity.pdbx_description
1 polymer ?
#
loop_
_entity_poly.entity_id
_entity_poly.type
_entity_poly.pdbx_seq_one_letter_code
_entity_poly.pdbx_strand_id
1 'polypeptide(L)' 'LQSRISNLTTITRLISLMLRHIFLGERLTLEKCLKQIKRSSRQRDDLPDMLYGVLSRYATGKETKIGSEAHRES' A
#
# COMPACT_ATOMS: atom_id res chain seq x y z
N LEU A 1 24.02 3.14 5.75
CA LEU A 1 23.59 4.56 5.64
C LEU A 1 22.68 4.80 4.44
N GLN A 2 23.09 4.44 3.21
CA GLN A 2 22.28 4.64 2.00
C GLN A 2 20.88 3.99 2.05
N SER A 3 20.77 2.76 2.59
CA SER A 3 19.47 2.10 2.82
C SER A 3 18.55 2.90 3.77
N ARG A 4 19.09 3.48 4.86
CA ARG A 4 18.32 4.33 5.79
C ARG A 4 17.79 5.59 5.11
N ILE A 5 18.60 6.23 4.26
CA ILE A 5 18.20 7.42 3.50
C ILE A 5 17.12 7.05 2.49
N SER A 6 17.27 5.93 1.76
CA SER A 6 16.25 5.41 0.83
C SER A 6 14.90 5.14 1.51
N ASN A 7 14.94 4.52 2.70
CA ASN A 7 13.75 4.26 3.51
C ASN A 7 13.06 5.57 3.94
N LEU A 8 13.84 6.56 4.41
CA LEU A 8 13.30 7.88 4.78
C LEU A 8 12.68 8.60 3.57
N THR A 9 13.35 8.60 2.41
CA THR A 9 12.81 9.18 1.16
C THR A 9 11.51 8.51 0.73
N THR A 10 11.39 7.20 0.92
CA THR A 10 10.17 6.45 0.63
C THR A 10 9.02 6.86 1.55
N ILE A 11 9.29 6.93 2.86
CA ILE A 11 8.30 7.35 3.86
C ILE A 11 7.83 8.78 3.58
N THR A 12 8.75 9.71 3.37
CA THR A 12 8.40 11.11 3.12
C THR A 12 7.60 11.27 1.83
N ARG A 13 7.93 10.53 0.77
CA ARG A 13 7.17 10.55 -0.50
C ARG A 13 5.77 9.96 -0.35
N LEU A 14 5.61 8.93 0.47
CA LEU A 14 4.29 8.37 0.80
C LEU A 14 3.45 9.37 1.60
N ILE A 15 4.02 10.01 2.62
CA ILE A 15 3.36 11.05 3.41
C ILE A 15 2.94 12.21 2.51
N SER A 16 3.83 12.69 1.63
CA SER A 16 3.50 13.75 0.67
C SER A 16 2.32 13.38 -0.24
N LEU A 17 2.23 12.13 -0.68
CA LEU A 17 1.10 11.65 -1.49
C LEU A 17 -0.20 11.67 -0.69
N MET A 18 -0.18 11.17 0.55
CA MET A 18 -1.35 11.14 1.43
C MET A 18 -1.85 12.55 1.73
N LEU A 19 -0.94 13.44 2.13
CA LEU A 19 -1.25 14.84 2.40
C LEU A 19 -1.83 15.52 1.16
N ARG A 20 -1.25 15.30 -0.03
CA ARG A 20 -1.78 15.84 -1.29
C ARG A 20 -3.24 15.42 -1.51
N HIS A 21 -3.59 14.15 -1.27
CA HIS A 21 -4.97 13.67 -1.46
C HIS A 21 -5.92 14.30 -0.44
N ILE A 22 -5.50 14.43 0.83
CA ILE A 22 -6.27 15.10 1.88
C ILE A 22 -6.54 16.56 1.50
N PHE A 23 -5.50 17.31 1.09
CA PHE A 23 -5.62 18.73 0.74
C PHE A 23 -6.43 18.99 -0.54
N LEU A 24 -6.35 18.10 -1.53
CA LEU A 24 -7.14 18.21 -2.77
C LEU A 24 -8.58 17.69 -2.61
N GLY A 25 -8.94 17.12 -1.46
CA GLY A 25 -10.24 16.46 -1.26
C GLY A 25 -10.42 15.21 -2.13
N GLU A 26 -9.33 14.64 -2.66
CA GLU A 26 -9.38 13.46 -3.49
C GLU A 26 -9.44 12.18 -2.64
N ARG A 27 -10.19 11.18 -3.12
CA ARG A 27 -10.18 9.86 -2.49
C ARG A 27 -8.80 9.21 -2.65
N LEU A 28 -8.14 9.00 -1.51
CA LEU A 28 -6.96 8.15 -1.40
C LEU A 28 -7.41 6.68 -1.35
N THR A 29 -7.02 5.91 -2.36
CA THR A 29 -7.29 4.46 -2.40
C THR A 29 -6.05 3.67 -2.04
N LEU A 30 -6.23 2.50 -1.42
CA LEU A 30 -5.12 1.59 -1.11
C LEU A 30 -4.33 1.22 -2.38
N GLU A 31 -4.99 1.07 -3.53
CA GLU A 31 -4.35 0.80 -4.81
C GLU A 31 -3.38 1.91 -5.24
N LYS A 32 -3.77 3.19 -5.07
CA LYS A 32 -2.88 4.34 -5.35
C LYS A 32 -1.66 4.32 -4.42
N CYS A 33 -1.85 4.01 -3.14
CA CYS A 33 -0.76 3.85 -2.19
C CYS A 33 0.19 2.72 -2.60
N LEU A 34 -0.34 1.54 -2.92
CA LEU A 34 0.43 0.37 -3.34
C LEU A 34 1.25 0.65 -4.61
N LYS A 35 0.66 1.32 -5.61
CA LYS A 35 1.38 1.73 -6.83
C LYS A 35 2.56 2.65 -6.53
N GLN A 36 2.42 3.58 -5.60
CA GLN A 36 3.50 4.49 -5.21
C GLN A 36 4.58 3.79 -4.37
N ILE A 37 4.19 2.95 -3.41
CA ILE A 37 5.13 2.15 -2.60
C ILE A 37 5.98 1.25 -3.50
N LYS A 38 5.34 0.53 -4.44
CA LYS A 38 6.03 -0.34 -5.40
C LYS A 38 7.05 0.43 -6.26
N ARG A 39 6.70 1.64 -6.70
CA ARG A 39 7.61 2.52 -7.47
C ARG A 39 8.80 3.02 -6.66
N SER A 40 8.67 3.09 -5.34
CA SER A 40 9.76 3.49 -4.44
C SER A 40 10.68 2.33 -4.07
N SER A 41 10.28 1.08 -4.29
CA SER A 41 11.15 -0.09 -4.11
C SER A 41 12.27 -0.08 -5.14
N ARG A 42 13.50 -0.21 -4.65
CA ARG A 42 14.71 -0.24 -5.48
C ARG A 42 15.53 -1.49 -5.24
N GLN A 43 15.32 -2.15 -4.10
CA GLN A 43 16.06 -3.34 -3.69
C GLN A 43 15.08 -4.34 -3.09
N ARG A 44 15.38 -5.63 -3.27
CA ARG A 44 14.63 -6.71 -2.64
C ARG A 44 14.74 -6.58 -1.11
N ASP A 45 13.63 -6.82 -0.41
CA ASP A 45 13.56 -6.77 1.05
C ASP A 45 13.83 -5.36 1.64
N ASP A 46 13.75 -4.31 0.82
CA ASP A 46 13.73 -2.93 1.31
C ASP A 46 12.38 -2.60 1.97
N LEU A 47 12.35 -1.51 2.75
CA LEU A 47 11.13 -1.10 3.45
C LEU A 47 9.92 -0.96 2.50
N PRO A 48 10.03 -0.29 1.33
CA PRO A 48 8.94 -0.27 0.36
C PRO A 48 8.50 -1.65 -0.13
N ASP A 49 9.43 -2.57 -0.43
CA ASP A 49 9.11 -3.94 -0.85
C ASP A 49 8.32 -4.69 0.24
N MET A 50 8.80 -4.64 1.49
CA MET A 50 8.12 -5.26 2.64
C MET A 50 6.72 -4.66 2.86
N LEU A 51 6.59 -3.33 2.82
CA LEU A 51 5.31 -2.64 2.95
C LEU A 51 4.35 -3.02 1.83
N TYR A 52 4.82 -3.10 0.58
CA TYR A 52 4.00 -3.53 -0.55
C TYR A 52 3.50 -4.97 -0.35
N GLY A 53 4.38 -5.88 0.10
CA GLY A 53 4.02 -7.26 0.38
C GLY A 53 2.96 -7.41 1.47
N VAL A 54 3.08 -6.68 2.57
CA VAL A 54 2.08 -6.69 3.65
C VAL A 54 0.77 -6.06 3.19
N LEU A 55 0.82 -4.87 2.61
CA LEU A 55 -0.38 -4.10 2.25
C LEU A 55 -1.16 -4.70 1.08
N SER A 56 -0.48 -5.35 0.12
CA SER A 56 -1.14 -6.00 -1.02
C SER A 56 -2.06 -7.15 -0.59
N ARG A 57 -1.76 -7.83 0.51
CA ARG A 57 -2.62 -8.87 1.10
C ARG A 57 -3.96 -8.32 1.60
N TYR A 58 -3.98 -7.08 2.07
CA TYR A 58 -5.24 -6.42 2.48
C TYR A 58 -6.05 -5.93 1.28
N ALA A 59 -5.41 -5.71 0.12
CA ALA A 59 -6.12 -5.39 -1.11
C ALA A 59 -6.85 -6.61 -1.69
N THR A 60 -6.23 -7.80 -1.62
CA THR A 60 -6.83 -9.06 -2.11
C THR A 60 -7.76 -9.74 -1.09
N GLY A 61 -7.51 -9.55 0.22
CA GLY A 61 -8.34 -10.09 1.30
C GLY A 61 -9.78 -9.56 1.37
N LYS A 62 -10.17 -8.64 0.48
CA LYS A 62 -11.58 -8.25 0.30
C LYS A 62 -12.42 -9.29 -0.45
N GLU A 63 -11.82 -10.26 -1.14
CA GLU A 63 -12.58 -11.31 -1.85
C GLU A 63 -12.99 -12.48 -0.94
N THR A 64 -12.27 -12.74 0.15
CA THR A 64 -12.50 -13.94 0.97
C THR A 64 -13.68 -13.83 1.94
N LYS A 65 -14.25 -12.64 2.15
CA LYS A 65 -15.35 -12.42 3.12
C LYS A 65 -16.75 -12.39 2.50
N ILE A 66 -16.88 -12.35 1.17
CA ILE A 66 -18.20 -12.29 0.50
C ILE A 66 -18.65 -13.69 0.04
N GLY A 67 -17.71 -14.62 -0.22
CA GLY A 67 -18.04 -15.98 -0.67
C GLY A 67 -18.37 -17.00 0.42
N SER A 68 -18.25 -16.65 1.71
CA SER A 68 -18.45 -17.59 2.83
C SER A 68 -19.88 -17.57 3.40
N GLU A 69 -20.69 -16.56 3.10
CA GLU A 69 -22.07 -16.45 3.61
C GLU A 69 -23.10 -17.00 2.61
N ALA A 70 -22.76 -17.09 1.32
CA ALA A 70 -23.67 -17.57 0.27
C ALA A 70 -23.79 -19.11 0.16
N HIS A 71 -23.08 -19.89 0.98
CA HIS A 71 -23.10 -21.37 0.92
C HIS A 71 -23.61 -22.04 2.21
N ARG A 72 -24.39 -21.31 3.03
CA ARG A 72 -25.09 -21.88 4.21
C ARG A 72 -26.61 -21.84 4.11
N GLU A 73 -27.17 -21.30 3.04
CA GLU A 73 -28.61 -21.30 2.76
C GLU A 73 -28.86 -21.83 1.34
N SER A 74 -28.62 -23.12 1.11
CA SER A 74 -29.15 -23.90 -0.02
C SER A 74 -29.08 -25.39 0.29
#